data_AF-A0A9J7HGV4-F1
#
_entry.id   AF-A0A9J7HGV4-F1
#
_cell.length_a   1.000
_cell.length_b   1.000
_cell.length_c   1.000
_cell.angle_alpha   90.00
_cell.angle_beta   90.00
_cell.angle_gamma   90.00
#
_symmetry.space_group_name_H-M   'P 1'
#
loop_
_entity.id
_entity.type
_entity.pdbx_description
1 polymer ?
#
loop_
_entity_poly.entity_id
_entity_poly.type
_entity_poly.pdbx_seq_one_letter_code
_entity_poly.pdbx_strand_id
1 'polypeptide(L)'
;MGCYIPQCNNDDSFKQIQSMGSTGYWKCANPLNGYVFQETGWRPWEGPPPFDCNTYWITNQANCLEVRNTAIAACVGVVGCFAPQCTDIGTFDTTQEWQSNGYTYCANPINGYIYPATAVSPVEPIQLECDTYWSTNPVPPPCGIDIVLVLDVSSSISQNQFVLARDFMQAFADCDVFQGLGIRIGVVNYTCEADTYLFLTPACVGVSYTISQLMRGDGGITRTGHAINHMRLTSNFRDEAHHTAVILTDGYSEDDQQAAATDARNAGIDLYAVEFGKYVNMYALEAMTTSGSRVFTTSQACDAAQKIVADQCG
;
A
#
# COMPACT_ATOMS: atom_id res chain seq x y z
N MET A 1 -2.75 33.85 -5.71
CA MET A 1 -3.78 32.86 -6.10
C MET A 1 -4.68 32.66 -4.90
N GLY A 2 -6.00 32.83 -5.06
CA GLY A 2 -6.96 32.80 -3.94
C GLY A 2 -7.23 31.39 -3.45
N CYS A 3 -7.34 31.23 -2.13
CA CYS A 3 -7.73 29.98 -1.48
C CYS A 3 -9.19 29.65 -1.83
N TYR A 4 -9.46 28.37 -2.13
CA TYR A 4 -10.82 27.88 -2.31
C TYR A 4 -11.56 27.87 -0.96
N ILE A 5 -12.73 28.50 -0.90
CA ILE A 5 -13.61 28.52 0.26
C ILE A 5 -14.84 27.68 -0.07
N PRO A 6 -15.08 26.55 0.62
CA PRO A 6 -16.27 25.74 0.42
C PRO A 6 -17.55 26.53 0.69
N GLN A 7 -18.57 26.28 -0.13
CA GLN A 7 -19.89 26.90 -0.04
C GLN A 7 -20.86 25.95 0.67
N CYS A 8 -21.65 26.47 1.61
CA CYS A 8 -22.61 25.68 2.39
C CYS A 8 -24.07 26.10 2.09
N ASN A 9 -25.00 25.18 2.34
CA ASN A 9 -26.44 25.39 2.42
C ASN A 9 -26.81 26.00 3.78
N ASN A 10 -28.10 26.31 3.97
CA ASN A 10 -28.61 26.90 5.22
C ASN A 10 -28.75 25.90 6.38
N ASP A 11 -28.62 24.60 6.09
CA ASP A 11 -28.68 23.49 7.04
C ASP A 11 -27.27 22.99 7.41
N ASP A 12 -26.25 23.83 7.21
CA ASP A 12 -24.82 23.53 7.42
C ASP A 12 -24.24 22.40 6.55
N SER A 13 -25.02 21.81 5.64
CA SER A 13 -24.49 20.89 4.63
C SER A 13 -23.68 21.63 3.57
N PHE A 14 -22.71 20.97 2.96
CA PHE A 14 -21.99 21.55 1.83
C PHE A 14 -22.89 21.57 0.59
N LYS A 15 -22.78 22.63 -0.22
CA LYS A 15 -23.43 22.63 -1.53
C LYS A 15 -22.87 21.49 -2.37
N GLN A 16 -23.75 20.70 -2.97
CA GLN A 16 -23.35 19.63 -3.88
C GLN A 16 -22.72 20.14 -5.17
N ILE A 17 -22.81 21.45 -5.41
CA ILE A 17 -22.14 22.16 -6.48
C ILE A 17 -21.27 23.24 -5.85
N GLN A 18 -19.97 23.17 -6.09
CA GLN A 18 -18.96 24.08 -5.57
C GLN A 18 -18.38 24.93 -6.69
N SER A 19 -18.39 26.25 -6.51
CA SER A 19 -17.79 27.21 -7.43
C SER A 19 -16.32 27.46 -7.08
N MET A 20 -15.42 27.16 -8.01
CA MET A 20 -13.98 27.43 -7.92
C MET A 20 -13.69 28.81 -8.52
N GLY A 21 -14.01 29.87 -7.78
CA GLY A 21 -13.95 31.25 -8.27
C GLY A 21 -12.59 31.70 -8.85
N SER A 22 -11.48 31.05 -8.46
CA SER A 22 -10.14 31.33 -8.99
C SER A 22 -9.87 30.71 -10.36
N THR A 23 -10.57 29.64 -10.73
CA THR A 23 -10.36 28.90 -11.99
C THR A 23 -11.56 28.98 -12.94
N GLY A 24 -12.71 29.45 -12.44
CA GLY A 24 -13.96 29.54 -13.19
C GLY A 24 -14.69 28.20 -13.36
N TYR A 25 -14.18 27.13 -12.76
CA TYR A 25 -14.81 25.81 -12.78
C TYR A 25 -15.85 25.65 -11.69
N TRP A 26 -16.87 24.87 -11.98
CA TRP A 26 -17.84 24.35 -11.02
C TRP A 26 -17.62 22.85 -10.93
N LYS A 27 -17.78 22.28 -9.73
CA LYS A 27 -17.53 20.86 -9.47
C LYS A 27 -18.60 20.29 -8.58
N CYS A 28 -18.92 19.01 -8.75
CA CYS A 28 -19.73 18.29 -7.79
C CYS A 28 -18.96 18.13 -6.48
N ALA A 29 -19.70 18.14 -5.37
CA ALA A 29 -19.14 17.95 -4.05
C ALA A 29 -20.08 17.11 -3.17
N ASN A 30 -19.48 16.47 -2.18
CA ASN A 30 -20.21 15.68 -1.19
C ASN A 30 -20.85 16.63 -0.15
N PRO A 31 -22.18 16.57 0.04
CA PRO A 31 -22.89 17.46 0.96
C PRO A 31 -22.55 17.24 2.44
N LEU A 32 -22.01 16.09 2.81
CA LEU A 32 -21.72 15.74 4.21
C LEU A 32 -20.35 16.26 4.69
N ASN A 33 -19.37 16.38 3.80
CA ASN A 33 -17.97 16.65 4.19
C ASN A 33 -17.25 17.67 3.30
N GLY A 34 -17.88 18.15 2.23
CA GLY A 34 -17.32 19.19 1.36
C GLY A 34 -16.25 18.71 0.40
N TYR A 35 -15.98 17.39 0.31
CA TYR A 35 -15.07 16.81 -0.66
C TYR A 35 -15.52 17.14 -2.08
N VAL A 36 -14.57 17.59 -2.91
CA VAL A 36 -14.85 18.01 -4.29
C VAL A 36 -14.30 16.99 -5.28
N PHE A 37 -15.20 16.46 -6.13
CA PHE A 37 -14.87 15.51 -7.20
C PHE A 37 -14.16 16.25 -8.34
N GLN A 38 -12.83 16.17 -8.39
CA GLN A 38 -12.01 17.01 -9.28
C GLN A 38 -12.31 16.80 -10.76
N GLU A 39 -12.68 15.57 -11.13
CA GLU A 39 -13.03 15.10 -12.48
C GLU A 39 -14.37 15.63 -12.99
N THR A 40 -15.24 16.14 -12.09
CA THR A 40 -16.57 16.66 -12.46
C THR A 40 -16.55 18.11 -12.96
N GLY A 41 -15.37 18.68 -13.20
CA GLY A 41 -15.20 20.08 -13.52
C GLY A 41 -15.90 20.50 -14.82
N TRP A 42 -16.78 21.49 -14.73
CA TRP A 42 -17.38 22.16 -15.89
C TRP A 42 -17.40 23.67 -15.73
N ARG A 43 -17.63 24.38 -16.83
CA ARG A 43 -17.81 25.84 -16.83
C ARG A 43 -19.28 26.18 -17.08
N PRO A 44 -19.93 27.01 -16.25
CA PRO A 44 -21.36 27.31 -16.40
C PRO A 44 -21.73 27.96 -17.74
N TRP A 45 -20.79 28.64 -18.41
CA TRP A 45 -21.01 29.26 -19.71
C TRP A 45 -20.82 28.30 -20.90
N GLU A 46 -20.33 27.09 -20.68
CA GLU A 46 -20.21 26.04 -21.70
C GLU A 46 -21.46 25.17 -21.80
N GLY A 47 -22.32 25.20 -20.77
CA GLY A 47 -23.58 24.47 -20.75
C GLY A 47 -24.02 24.07 -19.34
N PRO A 48 -25.12 23.28 -19.25
CA PRO A 48 -25.56 22.69 -17.99
C PRO A 48 -24.50 21.72 -17.43
N PRO A 49 -24.59 21.36 -16.12
CA PRO A 49 -23.67 20.42 -15.50
C PRO A 49 -23.65 19.09 -16.27
N PRO A 50 -22.47 18.54 -16.59
CA PRO A 50 -22.35 17.24 -17.26
C PRO A 50 -22.77 16.07 -16.35
N PHE A 51 -22.82 16.30 -15.04
CA PHE A 51 -23.19 15.34 -14.02
C PHE A 51 -24.33 15.90 -13.18
N ASP A 52 -25.35 15.09 -12.88
CA ASP A 52 -26.30 15.42 -11.82
C ASP A 52 -25.61 15.23 -10.48
N CYS A 53 -25.14 16.31 -9.87
CA CYS A 53 -24.38 16.22 -8.64
C CYS A 53 -25.17 15.53 -7.52
N ASN A 54 -26.52 15.58 -7.50
CA ASN A 54 -27.34 14.88 -6.50
C ASN A 54 -27.20 13.36 -6.58
N THR A 55 -27.16 12.83 -7.79
CA THR A 55 -26.96 11.40 -8.03
C THR A 55 -25.48 11.06 -7.99
N TYR A 56 -24.61 11.90 -8.56
CA TYR A 56 -23.18 11.67 -8.70
C TYR A 56 -22.51 11.42 -7.35
N TRP A 57 -22.77 12.26 -6.33
CA TRP A 57 -22.16 12.06 -5.02
C TRP A 57 -22.65 10.78 -4.35
N ILE A 58 -23.85 10.28 -4.68
CA ILE A 58 -24.42 9.02 -4.16
C ILE A 58 -23.82 7.82 -4.90
N THR A 59 -23.70 7.89 -6.22
CA THR A 59 -23.22 6.80 -7.08
C THR A 59 -21.70 6.68 -7.09
N ASN A 60 -21.00 7.77 -6.81
CA ASN A 60 -19.54 7.87 -6.82
C ASN A 60 -18.99 8.15 -5.40
N GLN A 61 -19.74 7.77 -4.37
CA GLN A 61 -19.11 7.45 -3.08
C GLN A 61 -18.09 6.35 -3.33
N ALA A 62 -17.05 6.23 -2.49
CA ALA A 62 -16.28 5.01 -2.52
C ALA A 62 -17.25 3.85 -2.27
N ASN A 63 -17.42 2.98 -3.27
CA ASN A 63 -18.38 1.89 -3.23
C ASN A 63 -17.84 0.81 -2.27
N CYS A 64 -18.09 0.97 -0.97
CA CYS A 64 -17.60 0.05 0.04
C CYS A 64 -18.03 -1.38 -0.29
N LEU A 65 -19.23 -1.59 -0.83
CA LEU A 65 -19.71 -2.92 -1.20
C LEU A 65 -18.92 -3.56 -2.34
N GLU A 66 -18.52 -2.78 -3.35
CA GLU A 66 -17.66 -3.26 -4.43
C GLU A 66 -16.25 -3.55 -3.94
N VAL A 67 -15.68 -2.68 -3.11
CA VAL A 67 -14.38 -2.90 -2.45
C VAL A 67 -14.44 -4.14 -1.57
N ARG A 68 -15.50 -4.30 -0.78
CA ARG A 68 -15.76 -5.46 0.09
C ARG A 68 -15.91 -6.73 -0.71
N ASN A 69 -16.71 -6.74 -1.78
CA ASN A 69 -16.92 -7.92 -2.60
C ASN A 69 -15.65 -8.33 -3.35
N THR A 70 -14.87 -7.36 -3.82
CA THR A 70 -13.56 -7.60 -4.43
C THR A 70 -12.58 -8.16 -3.41
N ALA A 71 -12.54 -7.59 -2.20
CA ALA A 71 -11.74 -8.11 -1.09
C ALA A 71 -12.16 -9.55 -0.74
N ILE A 72 -13.45 -9.82 -0.49
CA ILE A 72 -13.96 -11.16 -0.17
C ILE A 72 -13.62 -12.17 -1.26
N ALA A 73 -13.81 -11.81 -2.54
CA ALA A 73 -13.47 -12.67 -3.67
C ALA A 73 -11.97 -12.99 -3.72
N ALA A 74 -11.12 -12.01 -3.40
CA ALA A 74 -9.68 -12.20 -3.26
C ALA A 74 -9.28 -12.97 -1.97
N CYS A 75 -10.15 -12.99 -0.95
CA CYS A 75 -9.93 -13.62 0.34
C CYS A 75 -10.32 -15.12 0.40
N VAL A 76 -10.84 -15.72 -0.67
CA VAL A 76 -11.28 -17.13 -0.65
C VAL A 76 -10.08 -18.05 -0.37
N GLY A 77 -10.04 -18.62 0.84
CA GLY A 77 -8.95 -19.50 1.30
C GLY A 77 -7.74 -18.78 1.92
N VAL A 78 -7.83 -17.46 2.13
CA VAL A 78 -6.75 -16.63 2.69
C VAL A 78 -7.03 -16.33 4.16
N VAL A 79 -6.22 -16.89 5.06
CA VAL A 79 -6.26 -16.56 6.50
C VAL A 79 -5.66 -15.16 6.68
N GLY A 80 -6.30 -14.31 7.50
CA GLY A 80 -5.77 -12.95 7.75
C GLY A 80 -6.44 -11.84 6.94
N CYS A 81 -7.19 -12.19 5.91
CA CYS A 81 -7.69 -11.27 4.90
C CYS A 81 -8.79 -10.34 5.43
N PHE A 82 -8.67 -9.04 5.15
CA PHE A 82 -9.63 -8.03 5.59
C PHE A 82 -10.67 -7.73 4.51
N ALA A 83 -11.93 -7.83 4.91
CA ALA A 83 -13.07 -7.36 4.15
C ALA A 83 -13.69 -6.17 4.88
N PRO A 84 -13.73 -4.97 4.28
CA PRO A 84 -14.29 -3.80 4.95
C PRO A 84 -15.77 -4.02 5.27
N GLN A 85 -16.17 -3.55 6.45
CA GLN A 85 -17.56 -3.43 6.86
C GLN A 85 -18.17 -2.19 6.24
N CYS A 86 -19.40 -2.31 5.76
CA CYS A 86 -20.10 -1.25 5.05
C CYS A 86 -21.42 -0.94 5.74
N THR A 87 -21.82 0.31 5.69
CA THR A 87 -23.15 0.76 6.13
C THR A 87 -24.22 0.37 5.12
N ASP A 88 -25.49 0.49 5.52
CA ASP A 88 -26.65 0.22 4.64
C ASP A 88 -26.75 1.16 3.43
N ILE A 89 -26.08 2.32 3.49
CA ILE A 89 -26.04 3.30 2.40
C ILE A 89 -24.81 3.14 1.49
N GLY A 90 -23.97 2.13 1.71
CA GLY A 90 -22.84 1.79 0.83
C GLY A 90 -21.53 2.52 1.15
N THR A 91 -21.47 3.29 2.24
CA THR A 91 -20.24 3.88 2.78
C THR A 91 -19.48 2.87 3.63
N PHE A 92 -18.22 3.17 3.97
CA PHE A 92 -17.48 2.39 4.95
C PHE A 92 -18.06 2.64 6.34
N ASP A 93 -18.21 1.57 7.13
CA ASP A 93 -18.49 1.71 8.55
C ASP A 93 -17.34 2.49 9.20
N THR A 94 -17.66 3.48 10.04
CA THR A 94 -16.64 4.27 10.73
C THR A 94 -15.88 3.46 11.77
N THR A 95 -16.42 2.29 12.13
CA THR A 95 -15.75 1.29 12.96
C THR A 95 -15.47 0.06 12.11
N GLN A 96 -14.21 -0.34 11.99
CA GLN A 96 -13.78 -1.51 11.21
C GLN A 96 -13.16 -2.54 12.14
N GLU A 97 -13.66 -3.77 12.10
CA GLU A 97 -13.16 -4.92 12.84
C GLU A 97 -12.38 -5.85 11.92
N TRP A 98 -11.15 -6.15 12.31
CA TRP A 98 -10.25 -7.01 11.60
C TRP A 98 -10.49 -8.46 12.02
N GLN A 99 -11.32 -9.17 11.26
CA GLN A 99 -11.86 -10.48 11.64
C GLN A 99 -10.81 -11.54 12.00
N SER A 100 -9.57 -11.41 11.51
CA SER A 100 -8.51 -12.40 11.73
C SER A 100 -7.82 -12.28 13.09
N ASN A 101 -7.72 -11.08 13.64
CA ASN A 101 -7.05 -10.82 14.92
C ASN A 101 -7.96 -10.11 15.95
N GLY A 102 -9.18 -9.74 15.56
CA GLY A 102 -10.22 -9.08 16.35
C GLY A 102 -9.94 -7.63 16.72
N TYR A 103 -8.92 -7.00 16.13
CA TYR A 103 -8.64 -5.60 16.38
C TYR A 103 -9.70 -4.71 15.75
N THR A 104 -10.03 -3.61 16.42
CA THR A 104 -11.00 -2.62 15.93
C THR A 104 -10.31 -1.28 15.69
N TYR A 105 -10.68 -0.60 14.61
CA TYR A 105 -10.10 0.68 14.20
C TYR A 105 -11.20 1.67 13.81
N CYS A 106 -10.94 2.97 13.98
CA CYS A 106 -11.72 3.98 13.28
C CYS A 106 -11.35 4.01 11.80
N ALA A 107 -12.34 4.31 10.96
CA ALA A 107 -12.17 4.44 9.52
C ALA A 107 -12.87 5.68 8.97
N ASN A 108 -12.37 6.18 7.86
CA ASN A 108 -12.99 7.26 7.13
C ASN A 108 -14.17 6.69 6.31
N PRO A 109 -15.40 7.18 6.53
CA PRO A 109 -16.59 6.61 5.88
C PRO A 109 -16.62 6.85 4.37
N ILE A 110 -15.83 7.80 3.87
CA ILE A 110 -15.88 8.28 2.49
C ILE A 110 -14.98 7.46 1.58
N ASN A 111 -13.80 7.08 2.06
CA ASN A 111 -12.76 6.42 1.26
C ASN A 111 -12.23 5.13 1.87
N GLY A 112 -12.70 4.74 3.07
CA GLY A 112 -12.31 3.51 3.74
C GLY A 112 -10.93 3.55 4.37
N TYR A 113 -10.30 4.72 4.48
CA TYR A 113 -9.00 4.87 5.14
C TYR A 113 -9.10 4.45 6.62
N ILE A 114 -8.30 3.47 7.01
CA ILE A 114 -8.17 3.03 8.41
C ILE A 114 -7.23 3.98 9.14
N TYR A 115 -7.58 4.42 10.35
CA TYR A 115 -6.70 5.22 11.21
C TYR A 115 -5.93 4.28 12.18
N PRO A 116 -4.69 3.88 11.88
CA PRO A 116 -4.03 2.79 12.61
C PRO A 116 -3.75 3.14 14.08
N ALA A 117 -3.55 4.43 14.38
CA ALA A 117 -3.37 4.94 15.75
C ALA A 117 -4.59 4.74 16.67
N THR A 118 -5.74 4.35 16.10
CA THR A 118 -6.98 4.06 16.84
C THR A 118 -7.19 2.58 17.13
N ALA A 119 -6.20 1.73 16.83
CA ALA A 119 -6.26 0.29 17.07
C ALA A 119 -6.64 -0.03 18.52
N VAL A 120 -7.69 -0.83 18.70
CA VAL A 120 -8.10 -1.38 19.98
C VAL A 120 -8.10 -2.90 19.91
N SER A 121 -7.52 -3.53 20.93
CA SER A 121 -7.41 -4.99 21.08
C SER A 121 -8.79 -5.63 21.26
N PRO A 122 -9.01 -6.91 20.85
CA PRO A 122 -10.32 -7.58 20.93
C PRO A 122 -10.94 -7.66 22.32
N VAL A 123 -10.12 -7.51 23.36
CA VAL A 123 -10.54 -7.58 24.77
C VAL A 123 -10.98 -6.23 25.33
N GLU A 124 -10.80 -5.14 24.59
CA GLU A 124 -11.20 -3.79 25.00
C GLU A 124 -12.18 -3.18 23.98
N PRO A 125 -13.30 -2.59 24.43
CA PRO A 125 -14.21 -1.89 23.53
C PRO A 125 -13.62 -0.56 23.09
N ILE A 126 -13.83 -0.17 21.83
CA ILE A 126 -13.45 1.15 21.33
C ILE A 126 -14.16 2.24 22.16
N GLN A 127 -13.38 3.01 22.92
CA GLN A 127 -13.89 4.15 23.71
C GLN A 127 -13.96 5.43 22.86
N LEU A 128 -13.36 5.39 21.67
CA LEU A 128 -13.24 6.51 20.75
C LEU A 128 -14.49 6.62 19.88
N GLU A 129 -15.07 7.81 19.79
CA GLU A 129 -16.21 8.08 18.92
C GLU A 129 -15.70 8.33 17.47
N CYS A 130 -15.72 7.28 16.64
CA CYS A 130 -15.09 7.32 15.33
C CYS A 130 -15.69 8.36 14.39
N ASP A 131 -16.99 8.67 14.49
CA ASP A 131 -17.67 9.74 13.73
C ASP A 131 -17.05 11.13 13.99
N THR A 132 -16.70 11.39 15.25
CA THR A 132 -16.02 12.62 15.66
C THR A 132 -14.52 12.58 15.30
N TYR A 133 -13.90 11.39 15.36
CA TYR A 133 -12.48 11.24 15.08
C TYR A 133 -12.14 11.53 13.60
N TRP A 134 -12.85 10.93 12.65
CA TRP A 134 -12.51 11.11 11.22
C TRP A 134 -12.78 12.55 10.74
N SER A 135 -13.79 13.22 11.31
CA SER A 135 -14.15 14.59 10.92
C SER A 135 -13.14 15.63 11.44
N THR A 136 -12.40 15.32 12.51
CA THR A 136 -11.39 16.20 13.11
C THR A 136 -9.95 15.81 12.75
N ASN A 137 -9.74 14.60 12.23
CA ASN A 137 -8.44 14.10 11.78
C ASN A 137 -8.49 13.84 10.27
N PRO A 138 -8.08 14.82 9.44
CA PRO A 138 -8.06 14.62 8.00
C PRO A 138 -7.18 13.42 7.65
N VAL A 139 -7.61 12.64 6.66
CA VAL A 139 -6.82 11.55 6.11
C VAL A 139 -5.47 12.13 5.69
N PRO A 140 -4.33 11.62 6.20
CA PRO A 140 -3.02 12.00 5.69
C PRO A 140 -3.03 11.88 4.16
N PRO A 141 -2.33 12.73 3.41
CA PRO A 141 -2.20 12.55 1.95
C PRO A 141 -1.90 11.07 1.68
N PRO A 142 -2.63 10.40 0.77
CA PRO A 142 -2.51 8.96 0.61
C PRO A 142 -1.06 8.60 0.34
N CYS A 143 -0.40 7.97 1.32
CA CYS A 143 0.97 7.53 1.17
C CYS A 143 0.97 6.21 0.41
N GLY A 144 0.79 6.29 -0.91
CA GLY A 144 0.92 5.14 -1.79
C GLY A 144 2.36 4.63 -1.79
N ILE A 145 2.56 3.34 -1.53
CA ILE A 145 3.88 2.71 -1.67
C ILE A 145 3.74 1.50 -2.60
N ASP A 146 4.64 1.45 -3.57
CA ASP A 146 4.84 0.30 -4.43
C ASP A 146 6.13 -0.41 -4.01
N ILE A 147 5.99 -1.66 -3.57
CA ILE A 147 7.07 -2.44 -2.97
C ILE A 147 7.34 -3.66 -3.86
N VAL A 148 8.58 -3.82 -4.30
CA VAL A 148 9.01 -5.07 -4.98
C VAL A 148 9.91 -5.87 -4.06
N LEU A 149 9.48 -7.09 -3.74
CA LEU A 149 10.28 -8.07 -3.01
C LEU A 149 11.20 -8.79 -4.01
N VAL A 150 12.51 -8.63 -3.87
CA VAL A 150 13.52 -9.22 -4.77
C VAL A 150 14.18 -10.39 -4.04
N LEU A 151 13.76 -11.61 -4.39
CA LEU A 151 14.08 -12.83 -3.66
C LEU A 151 15.20 -13.64 -4.35
N ASP A 152 16.28 -13.85 -3.60
CA ASP A 152 17.32 -14.80 -3.96
C ASP A 152 16.84 -16.25 -3.80
N VAL A 153 16.82 -17.00 -4.91
CA VAL A 153 16.49 -18.44 -4.92
C VAL A 153 17.66 -19.29 -5.44
N SER A 154 18.89 -18.77 -5.32
CA SER A 154 20.13 -19.39 -5.80
C SER A 154 20.49 -20.69 -5.06
N SER A 155 21.55 -21.34 -5.54
CA SER A 155 22.01 -22.62 -4.99
C SER A 155 22.59 -22.53 -3.58
N SER A 156 23.00 -21.34 -3.11
CA SER A 156 23.46 -21.14 -1.72
C SER A 156 22.30 -21.23 -0.71
N ILE A 157 21.06 -21.04 -1.19
CA ILE A 157 19.85 -21.02 -0.39
C ILE A 157 19.28 -22.44 -0.27
N SER A 158 19.30 -22.99 0.96
CA SER A 158 18.65 -24.27 1.27
C SER A 158 17.13 -24.18 1.27
N GLN A 159 16.44 -25.32 1.17
CA GLN A 159 14.97 -25.37 1.24
C GLN A 159 14.41 -24.75 2.52
N ASN A 160 15.05 -24.99 3.67
CA ASN A 160 14.60 -24.43 4.95
C ASN A 160 14.75 -22.91 4.98
N GLN A 161 15.83 -22.38 4.42
CA GLN A 161 16.00 -20.95 4.27
C GLN A 161 14.90 -20.41 3.35
N PHE A 162 14.72 -20.99 2.17
CA PHE A 162 13.67 -20.53 1.26
C PHE A 162 12.28 -20.43 1.94
N VAL A 163 11.92 -21.41 2.77
CA VAL A 163 10.69 -21.36 3.58
C VAL A 163 10.68 -20.15 4.52
N LEU A 164 11.77 -19.85 5.24
CA LEU A 164 11.87 -18.66 6.09
C LEU A 164 11.71 -17.35 5.31
N ALA A 165 12.30 -17.23 4.12
CA ALA A 165 12.13 -16.04 3.28
C ALA A 165 10.69 -15.91 2.78
N ARG A 166 10.07 -17.02 2.35
CA ARG A 166 8.66 -17.02 1.94
C ARG A 166 7.73 -16.66 3.10
N ASP A 167 8.01 -17.13 4.31
CA ASP A 167 7.23 -16.83 5.50
C ASP A 167 7.42 -15.36 5.93
N PHE A 168 8.64 -14.82 5.82
CA PHE A 168 8.88 -13.38 5.97
C PHE A 168 8.03 -12.57 4.99
N MET A 169 8.04 -12.93 3.69
CA MET A 169 7.33 -12.16 2.66
C MET A 169 5.80 -12.23 2.86
N GLN A 170 5.26 -13.37 3.30
CA GLN A 170 3.85 -13.50 3.70
C GLN A 170 3.53 -12.58 4.87
N ALA A 171 4.29 -12.70 5.97
CA ALA A 171 4.10 -11.86 7.15
C ALA A 171 4.24 -10.37 6.82
N PHE A 172 5.20 -10.01 5.97
CA PHE A 172 5.44 -8.64 5.51
C PHE A 172 4.24 -8.09 4.75
N ALA A 173 3.70 -8.86 3.80
CA ALA A 173 2.52 -8.48 3.03
C ALA A 173 1.26 -8.33 3.89
N ASP A 174 1.17 -9.08 5.00
CA ASP A 174 0.04 -9.08 5.93
C ASP A 174 0.21 -8.09 7.10
N CYS A 175 1.26 -7.27 7.14
CA CYS A 175 1.50 -6.36 8.26
C CYS A 175 0.45 -5.24 8.34
N ASP A 176 -0.10 -5.03 9.53
CA ASP A 176 -1.18 -4.07 9.78
C ASP A 176 -0.80 -2.60 9.48
N VAL A 177 0.49 -2.27 9.45
CA VAL A 177 0.97 -0.92 9.12
C VAL A 177 0.70 -0.52 7.66
N PHE A 178 0.48 -1.50 6.76
CA PHE A 178 0.16 -1.26 5.36
C PHE A 178 -1.32 -0.95 5.09
N GLN A 179 -2.17 -1.11 6.11
CA GLN A 179 -3.60 -0.89 5.98
C GLN A 179 -3.90 0.59 5.69
N GLY A 180 -4.78 0.84 4.71
CA GLY A 180 -5.19 2.20 4.33
C GLY A 180 -4.17 3.00 3.50
N LEU A 181 -2.96 2.47 3.27
CA LEU A 181 -1.88 3.19 2.56
C LEU A 181 -1.83 2.92 1.04
N GLY A 182 -2.82 2.23 0.47
CA GLY A 182 -2.82 1.95 -0.98
C GLY A 182 -1.57 1.22 -1.46
N ILE A 183 -1.09 0.25 -0.67
CA ILE A 183 0.14 -0.51 -0.93
C ILE A 183 -0.04 -1.47 -2.10
N ARG A 184 0.95 -1.52 -3.01
CA ARG A 184 1.07 -2.61 -3.99
C ARG A 184 2.36 -3.38 -3.76
N ILE A 185 2.28 -4.70 -3.83
CA ILE A 185 3.43 -5.59 -3.64
C ILE A 185 3.63 -6.43 -4.90
N GLY A 186 4.86 -6.47 -5.38
CA GLY A 186 5.32 -7.36 -6.45
C GLY A 186 6.44 -8.27 -5.93
N VAL A 187 6.72 -9.34 -6.67
CA VAL A 187 7.78 -10.30 -6.35
C VAL A 187 8.59 -10.59 -7.61
N VAL A 188 9.90 -10.41 -7.50
CA VAL A 188 10.90 -10.87 -8.47
C VAL A 188 11.72 -11.95 -7.78
N ASN A 189 11.85 -13.14 -8.36
CA ASN A 189 12.81 -14.13 -7.91
C ASN A 189 14.00 -14.17 -8.87
N TYR A 190 15.18 -14.53 -8.36
CA TYR A 190 16.36 -14.56 -9.20
C TYR A 190 17.38 -15.62 -8.81
N THR A 191 18.14 -16.04 -9.81
CA THR A 191 19.41 -16.74 -9.68
C THR A 191 20.42 -16.07 -10.63
N CYS A 192 20.71 -16.69 -11.77
CA CYS A 192 21.46 -16.09 -12.88
C CYS A 192 20.60 -15.18 -13.74
N GLU A 193 19.31 -15.48 -13.83
CA GLU A 193 18.28 -14.67 -14.48
C GLU A 193 17.30 -14.18 -13.40
N ALA A 194 16.55 -13.13 -13.72
CA ALA A 194 15.52 -12.58 -12.86
C ALA A 194 14.15 -12.67 -13.54
N ASP A 195 13.16 -13.20 -12.82
CA ASP A 195 11.80 -13.41 -13.31
C ASP A 195 10.80 -12.70 -12.39
N THR A 196 9.82 -12.03 -12.99
CA THR A 196 8.71 -11.42 -12.24
C THR A 196 7.67 -12.48 -11.94
N TYR A 197 7.66 -12.97 -10.70
CA TYR A 197 6.68 -13.94 -10.22
C TYR A 197 5.31 -13.31 -9.99
N LEU A 198 5.29 -12.11 -9.39
CA LEU A 198 4.09 -11.34 -9.12
C LEU A 198 4.31 -9.88 -9.54
N PHE A 199 3.49 -9.39 -10.46
CA PHE A 199 3.47 -7.96 -10.78
C PHE A 199 2.91 -7.15 -9.60
N LEU A 200 3.26 -5.87 -9.50
CA LEU A 200 2.76 -4.96 -8.46
C LEU A 200 1.23 -5.03 -8.36
N THR A 201 0.74 -5.68 -7.30
CA THR A 201 -0.66 -5.99 -7.05
C THR A 201 -1.06 -5.37 -5.72
N PRO A 202 -2.26 -4.77 -5.58
CA PRO A 202 -2.69 -4.22 -4.29
C PRO A 202 -2.61 -5.27 -3.17
N ALA A 203 -1.96 -4.92 -2.06
CA ALA A 203 -1.64 -5.86 -0.98
C ALA A 203 -2.90 -6.55 -0.39
N CYS A 204 -4.03 -5.84 -0.39
CA CYS A 204 -5.32 -6.35 0.08
C CYS A 204 -5.95 -7.46 -0.80
N VAL A 205 -5.36 -7.79 -1.96
CA VAL A 205 -5.93 -8.76 -2.94
C VAL A 205 -5.24 -10.12 -2.81
N GLY A 206 -4.91 -10.55 -1.59
CA GLY A 206 -4.37 -11.91 -1.34
C GLY A 206 -2.92 -12.11 -1.80
N VAL A 207 -2.08 -11.08 -1.74
CA VAL A 207 -0.66 -11.17 -2.10
C VAL A 207 0.06 -12.23 -1.24
N SER A 208 -0.19 -12.26 0.06
CA SER A 208 0.36 -13.28 0.98
C SER A 208 0.03 -14.71 0.52
N TYR A 209 -1.21 -14.97 0.11
CA TYR A 209 -1.58 -16.27 -0.43
C TYR A 209 -0.81 -16.61 -1.72
N THR A 210 -0.64 -15.66 -2.63
CA THR A 210 0.13 -15.90 -3.86
C THR A 210 1.61 -16.20 -3.56
N ILE A 211 2.18 -15.52 -2.56
CA ILE A 211 3.53 -15.80 -2.04
C ILE A 211 3.60 -17.19 -1.41
N SER A 212 2.56 -17.66 -0.71
CA SER A 212 2.53 -19.00 -0.10
C SER A 212 2.70 -20.12 -1.14
N GLN A 213 2.29 -19.89 -2.38
CA GLN A 213 2.40 -20.83 -3.50
C GLN A 213 3.78 -20.81 -4.18
N LEU A 214 4.66 -19.88 -3.80
CA LEU A 214 6.00 -19.78 -4.35
C LEU A 214 6.79 -21.06 -4.02
N MET A 215 7.33 -21.69 -5.06
CA MET A 215 8.19 -22.86 -4.96
C MET A 215 9.64 -22.48 -5.22
N ARG A 216 10.57 -23.16 -4.55
CA ARG A 216 11.99 -22.99 -4.81
C ARG A 216 12.29 -23.58 -6.20
N GLY A 217 13.01 -22.82 -7.03
CA GLY A 217 13.52 -23.32 -8.31
C GLY A 217 14.72 -24.25 -8.14
N ASP A 218 15.32 -24.63 -9.26
CA ASP A 218 16.47 -25.55 -9.32
C ASP A 218 17.76 -24.95 -8.74
N GLY A 219 17.78 -23.64 -8.45
CA GLY A 219 18.95 -22.90 -8.02
C GLY A 219 19.72 -22.30 -9.18
N GLY A 220 20.95 -21.85 -8.91
CA GLY A 220 21.82 -21.17 -9.86
C GLY A 220 22.87 -20.33 -9.14
N ILE A 221 23.66 -19.59 -9.92
CA ILE A 221 24.56 -18.56 -9.38
C ILE A 221 23.75 -17.34 -8.91
N THR A 222 24.35 -16.45 -8.12
CA THR A 222 23.64 -15.31 -7.50
C THR A 222 23.98 -14.01 -8.22
N ARG A 223 23.05 -13.46 -9.03
CA ARG A 223 23.21 -12.17 -9.72
C ARG A 223 22.22 -11.13 -9.21
N THR A 224 22.52 -10.57 -8.05
CA THR A 224 21.70 -9.58 -7.36
C THR A 224 21.65 -8.27 -8.13
N GLY A 225 22.75 -7.85 -8.76
CA GLY A 225 22.78 -6.63 -9.56
C GLY A 225 21.88 -6.72 -10.79
N HIS A 226 21.85 -7.88 -11.45
CA HIS A 226 20.92 -8.16 -12.53
C HIS A 226 19.46 -8.10 -12.05
N ALA A 227 19.14 -8.71 -10.91
CA ALA A 227 17.78 -8.71 -10.35
C ALA A 227 17.28 -7.30 -9.97
N ILE A 228 18.15 -6.47 -9.38
CA ILE A 228 17.83 -5.07 -9.06
C ILE A 228 17.52 -4.31 -10.36
N ASN A 229 18.32 -4.50 -11.41
CA ASN A 229 18.07 -3.85 -12.70
C ASN A 229 16.78 -4.35 -13.37
N HIS A 230 16.50 -5.65 -13.31
CA HIS A 230 15.26 -6.22 -13.82
C HIS A 230 14.05 -5.59 -13.13
N MET A 231 14.05 -5.53 -11.79
CA MET A 231 13.01 -4.88 -11.00
C MET A 231 12.83 -3.42 -11.42
N ARG A 232 13.92 -2.65 -11.47
CA ARG A 232 13.91 -1.21 -11.84
C ARG A 232 13.34 -0.96 -13.23
N LEU A 233 13.62 -1.84 -14.19
CA LEU A 233 13.27 -1.63 -15.60
C LEU A 233 11.91 -2.22 -16.00
N THR A 234 11.40 -3.21 -15.27
CA THR A 234 10.20 -3.97 -15.68
C THR A 234 8.99 -3.76 -14.77
N SER A 235 9.19 -3.26 -13.55
CA SER A 235 8.08 -3.02 -12.62
C SER A 235 7.30 -1.75 -13.01
N ASN A 236 5.98 -1.85 -13.05
CA ASN A 236 5.10 -0.72 -13.38
C ASN A 236 4.76 0.10 -12.13
N PHE A 237 5.76 0.82 -11.62
CA PHE A 237 5.59 1.74 -10.48
C PHE A 237 4.62 2.89 -10.82
N ARG A 238 3.77 3.28 -9.86
CA ARG A 238 2.87 4.44 -9.95
C ARG A 238 3.66 5.72 -9.79
N ASP A 239 3.44 6.70 -10.65
CA ASP A 239 4.14 7.99 -10.59
C ASP A 239 3.88 8.74 -9.27
N GLU A 240 2.70 8.57 -8.69
CA GLU A 240 2.28 9.22 -7.44
C GLU A 240 2.66 8.45 -6.17
N ALA A 241 3.24 7.26 -6.28
CA ALA A 241 3.60 6.41 -5.15
C ALA A 241 5.11 6.47 -4.84
N HIS A 242 5.47 6.16 -3.60
CA HIS A 242 6.84 5.88 -3.21
C HIS A 242 7.28 4.54 -3.79
N HIS A 243 8.47 4.48 -4.38
CA HIS A 243 9.00 3.26 -4.99
C HIS A 243 10.00 2.63 -4.03
N THR A 244 9.77 1.37 -3.67
CA THR A 244 10.58 0.66 -2.69
C THR A 244 10.93 -0.72 -3.21
N ALA A 245 12.15 -1.18 -2.93
CA ALA A 245 12.52 -2.57 -3.10
C ALA A 245 13.08 -3.15 -1.78
N VAL A 246 12.66 -4.37 -1.47
CA VAL A 246 13.17 -5.15 -0.34
C VAL A 246 13.92 -6.35 -0.91
N ILE A 247 15.24 -6.38 -0.72
CA ILE A 247 16.11 -7.41 -1.29
C ILE A 247 16.35 -8.48 -0.23
N LEU A 248 15.89 -9.71 -0.49
CA LEU A 248 16.11 -10.87 0.37
C LEU A 248 17.28 -11.68 -0.20
N THR A 249 18.44 -11.62 0.46
CA THR A 249 19.68 -12.27 -0.03
C THR A 249 20.68 -12.51 1.11
N ASP A 250 21.65 -13.39 0.87
CA ASP A 250 22.80 -13.58 1.75
C ASP A 250 23.89 -12.53 1.52
N GLY A 251 23.74 -11.68 0.49
CA GLY A 251 24.62 -10.54 0.19
C GLY A 251 25.85 -10.89 -0.62
N TYR A 252 26.02 -12.16 -1.04
CA TYR A 252 27.03 -12.57 -2.00
C TYR A 252 26.46 -12.52 -3.42
N SER A 253 27.22 -11.94 -4.35
CA SER A 253 26.82 -11.89 -5.75
C SER A 253 28.01 -11.99 -6.69
N GLU A 254 27.76 -12.60 -7.84
CA GLU A 254 28.70 -12.77 -8.96
C GLU A 254 28.74 -11.55 -9.89
N ASP A 255 27.91 -10.53 -9.65
CA ASP A 255 27.86 -9.28 -10.40
C ASP A 255 27.88 -8.04 -9.49
N ASP A 256 27.97 -6.86 -10.10
CA ASP A 256 28.08 -5.59 -9.37
C ASP A 256 26.72 -5.11 -8.86
N GLN A 257 26.30 -5.70 -7.75
CA GLN A 257 25.07 -5.30 -7.05
C GLN A 257 25.12 -3.87 -6.51
N GLN A 258 26.32 -3.30 -6.28
CA GLN A 258 26.48 -1.95 -5.76
C GLN A 258 26.21 -0.88 -6.83
N ALA A 259 26.69 -1.11 -8.05
CA ALA A 259 26.34 -0.27 -9.19
C ALA A 259 24.83 -0.31 -9.45
N ALA A 260 24.23 -1.50 -9.50
CA ALA A 260 22.79 -1.66 -9.71
C ALA A 260 21.94 -1.00 -8.61
N ALA A 261 22.34 -1.14 -7.34
CA ALA A 261 21.68 -0.47 -6.23
C ALA A 261 21.76 1.05 -6.35
N THR A 262 22.88 1.58 -6.84
CA THR A 262 23.05 3.01 -7.13
C THR A 262 22.11 3.49 -8.22
N ASP A 263 21.99 2.72 -9.31
CA ASP A 263 21.08 3.04 -10.41
C ASP A 263 19.61 3.00 -9.98
N ALA A 264 19.21 2.05 -9.13
CA ALA A 264 17.86 1.99 -8.57
C ALA A 264 17.54 3.22 -7.69
N ARG A 265 18.46 3.61 -6.80
CA ARG A 265 18.29 4.82 -5.98
C ARG A 265 18.24 6.09 -6.83
N ASN A 266 19.07 6.19 -7.87
CA ASN A 266 19.02 7.30 -8.82
C ASN A 266 17.69 7.37 -9.59
N ALA A 267 16.98 6.24 -9.72
CA ALA A 267 15.64 6.16 -10.29
C ALA A 267 14.52 6.45 -9.27
N GLY A 268 14.86 6.84 -8.03
CA GLY A 268 13.88 7.13 -6.98
C GLY A 268 13.39 5.91 -6.19
N ILE A 269 14.06 4.76 -6.31
CA ILE A 269 13.69 3.53 -5.61
C ILE A 269 14.50 3.41 -4.31
N ASP A 270 13.82 3.46 -3.17
CA ASP A 270 14.44 3.21 -1.87
C ASP A 270 14.70 1.71 -1.65
N LEU A 271 15.89 1.38 -1.16
CA LEU A 271 16.33 -0.01 -0.99
C LEU A 271 16.42 -0.38 0.49
N TYR A 272 15.82 -1.52 0.81
CA TYR A 272 15.91 -2.23 2.07
C TYR A 272 16.42 -3.65 1.82
N ALA A 273 16.97 -4.28 2.84
CA ALA A 273 17.48 -5.64 2.73
C ALA A 273 16.99 -6.52 3.88
N VAL A 274 16.84 -7.80 3.59
CA VAL A 274 16.60 -8.83 4.60
C VAL A 274 17.76 -9.80 4.52
N GLU A 275 18.50 -9.91 5.62
CA GLU A 275 19.55 -10.90 5.73
C GLU A 275 18.96 -12.30 5.67
N PHE A 276 19.45 -13.07 4.70
CA PHE A 276 18.82 -14.31 4.36
C PHE A 276 19.84 -15.33 3.86
N GLY A 277 20.23 -16.28 4.72
CA GLY A 277 21.22 -17.27 4.35
C GLY A 277 22.01 -17.80 5.55
N LYS A 278 22.99 -18.67 5.29
CA LYS A 278 23.80 -19.26 6.36
C LYS A 278 24.98 -18.37 6.71
N TYR A 279 25.51 -17.68 5.72
CA TYR A 279 26.63 -16.76 5.83
C TYR A 279 26.24 -15.48 5.14
N VAL A 280 25.95 -14.44 5.92
CA VAL A 280 25.47 -13.17 5.40
C VAL A 280 26.65 -12.19 5.27
N ASN A 281 26.77 -11.55 4.11
CA ASN A 281 27.68 -10.44 3.91
C ASN A 281 26.99 -9.11 4.29
N MET A 282 26.99 -8.80 5.59
CA MET A 282 26.33 -7.60 6.12
C MET A 282 26.87 -6.30 5.51
N TYR A 283 28.19 -6.20 5.27
CA TYR A 283 28.78 -5.03 4.61
C TYR A 283 28.20 -4.78 3.23
N ALA A 284 27.92 -5.85 2.48
CA ALA A 284 27.31 -5.72 1.17
C ALA A 284 25.85 -5.28 1.26
N LEU A 285 25.07 -5.81 2.23
CA LEU A 285 23.69 -5.39 2.46
C LEU A 285 23.61 -3.91 2.87
N GLU A 286 24.43 -3.48 3.84
CA GLU A 286 24.48 -2.09 4.30
C GLU A 286 24.90 -1.13 3.18
N ALA A 287 25.83 -1.56 2.33
CA ALA A 287 26.28 -0.76 1.21
C ALA A 287 25.22 -0.67 0.08
N MET A 288 24.37 -1.70 -0.11
CA MET A 288 23.23 -1.65 -1.03
C MET A 288 22.12 -0.73 -0.51
N THR A 289 21.82 -0.77 0.79
CA THR A 289 20.74 0.04 1.38
C THR A 289 21.20 1.45 1.78
N THR A 290 22.51 1.70 1.77
CA THR A 290 23.19 2.91 2.29
C THR A 290 23.00 3.15 3.80
N SER A 291 22.36 2.23 4.51
CA SER A 291 22.11 2.33 5.94
C SER A 291 21.85 0.96 6.56
N GLY A 292 22.58 0.62 7.62
CA GLY A 292 22.30 -0.58 8.43
C GLY A 292 20.92 -0.57 9.10
N SER A 293 20.30 0.60 9.30
CA SER A 293 18.93 0.68 9.81
C SER A 293 17.85 0.24 8.81
N ARG A 294 18.24 -0.08 7.58
CA ARG A 294 17.39 -0.61 6.51
C ARG A 294 17.69 -2.10 6.22
N VAL A 295 18.43 -2.77 7.11
CA VAL A 295 18.72 -4.21 7.03
C VAL A 295 18.00 -4.94 8.17
N PHE A 296 17.25 -5.99 7.84
CA PHE A 296 16.40 -6.72 8.77
C PHE A 296 16.69 -8.22 8.72
N THR A 297 16.24 -8.97 9.72
CA THR A 297 16.26 -10.44 9.67
C THR A 297 14.92 -11.00 9.23
N THR A 298 14.88 -12.30 8.88
CA THR A 298 13.62 -12.97 8.49
C THR A 298 12.55 -13.01 9.59
N SER A 299 12.88 -12.67 10.84
CA SER A 299 11.90 -12.55 11.93
C SER A 299 11.28 -11.16 12.08
N GLN A 300 11.72 -10.18 11.28
CA GLN A 300 11.40 -8.76 11.45
C GLN A 300 10.50 -8.20 10.33
N ALA A 301 9.58 -9.03 9.83
CA ALA A 301 8.70 -8.65 8.72
C ALA A 301 7.94 -7.35 8.97
N CYS A 302 7.25 -7.23 10.10
CA CYS A 302 6.50 -6.00 10.40
C CYS A 302 7.35 -4.84 10.89
N ASP A 303 8.53 -5.09 11.46
CA ASP A 303 9.48 -4.01 11.75
C ASP A 303 9.96 -3.36 10.42
N ALA A 304 10.22 -4.18 9.40
CA ALA A 304 10.60 -3.70 8.08
C ALA A 304 9.47 -2.89 7.42
N ALA A 305 8.25 -3.41 7.46
CA ALA A 305 7.07 -2.69 6.97
C ALA A 305 6.88 -1.34 7.68
N GLN A 306 7.00 -1.32 9.02
CA GLN A 306 6.89 -0.10 9.82
C GLN A 306 7.96 0.91 9.47
N LYS A 307 9.20 0.46 9.29
CA LYS A 307 10.31 1.33 8.91
C LYS A 307 10.11 1.92 7.52
N ILE A 308 9.61 1.15 6.55
CA ILE A 308 9.31 1.64 5.21
C ILE A 308 8.24 2.72 5.29
N VAL A 309 7.13 2.47 5.99
CA VAL A 309 6.07 3.46 6.15
C VAL A 309 6.59 4.72 6.84
N ALA A 310 7.37 4.61 7.90
CA ALA A 310 7.96 5.76 8.59
C ALA A 310 8.92 6.57 7.68
N ASP A 311 9.75 5.90 6.90
CA ASP A 311 10.70 6.58 5.99
C ASP A 311 9.99 7.31 4.85
N GLN A 312 8.89 6.75 4.34
CA GLN A 312 8.22 7.27 3.14
C GLN A 312 7.10 8.26 3.49
N CYS A 313 6.34 7.97 4.55
CA CYS A 313 5.09 8.66 4.86
C CYS A 313 5.17 9.67 6.01
N GLY A 314 6.23 9.62 6.84
CA GLY A 314 6.41 10.47 8.01
C GLY A 314 5.95 9.84 9.31
#